data_AF-A0A4Y9UF00-F1
#
_entry.id   AF-A0A4Y9UF00-F1
#
_cell.length_a   1.000
_cell.length_b   1.000
_cell.length_c   1.000
_cell.angle_alpha   90.00
_cell.angle_beta   90.00
_cell.angle_gamma   90.00
#
_symmetry.space_group_name_H-M   'P 1'
#
loop_
_entity.id
_entity.type
_entity.pdbx_description
1 polymer ?
#
loop_
_entity_poly.entity_id
_entity_poly.type
_entity_poly.pdbx_seq_one_letter_code
_entity_poly.pdbx_strand_id
1 'polypeptide(L)'
;MAPKHHPTPLSGGDRKALAKELGRARAMTTILAAQAAETRAKGEALIRQADKLLCESWNERMWADGGPIDPSPALDQAVNGGYPWLEIECARCKSKRDVDLATLRHPPTTLIHDLASRLRCSKCAKANRRPAATLLQLAQRPRQAAAET
;
A
#
# COMPACT_ATOMS: atom_id res chain seq x y z
N MET A 1 -31.00 15.31 7.84
CA MET A 1 -32.16 15.41 6.92
C MET A 1 -31.65 15.85 5.56
N ALA A 2 -31.87 15.08 4.50
CA ALA A 2 -31.53 15.49 3.14
C ALA A 2 -32.45 16.66 2.71
N PRO A 3 -31.94 17.71 2.03
CA PRO A 3 -32.76 18.82 1.59
C PRO A 3 -33.73 18.35 0.49
N LYS A 4 -35.03 18.55 0.72
CA LYS A 4 -36.11 18.23 -0.22
C LYS A 4 -35.99 19.15 -1.43
N HIS A 5 -35.84 18.57 -2.62
CA HIS A 5 -35.85 19.30 -3.88
C HIS A 5 -37.25 19.87 -4.11
N HIS A 6 -37.42 21.19 -4.07
CA HIS A 6 -38.69 21.88 -4.38
C HIS A 6 -38.63 22.47 -5.79
N PRO A 7 -39.36 21.91 -6.78
CA PRO A 7 -39.49 22.52 -8.10
C PRO A 7 -40.77 23.35 -8.16
N THR A 8 -40.79 24.66 -7.82
CA THR A 8 -41.92 25.59 -8.12
C THR A 8 -41.67 27.04 -7.63
N PRO A 9 -42.41 28.06 -8.12
CA PRO A 9 -42.00 29.46 -8.04
C PRO A 9 -42.21 30.02 -6.64
N LEU A 10 -41.10 30.34 -5.98
CA LEU A 10 -41.09 30.99 -4.68
C LEU A 10 -41.47 32.47 -4.81
N SER A 11 -42.20 32.98 -3.81
CA SER A 11 -42.47 34.42 -3.69
C SER A 11 -41.15 35.21 -3.60
N GLY A 12 -41.17 36.53 -3.80
CA GLY A 12 -39.96 37.37 -3.70
C GLY A 12 -39.21 37.21 -2.37
N GLY A 13 -39.94 37.16 -1.25
CA GLY A 13 -39.38 36.93 0.08
C GLY A 13 -38.77 35.54 0.25
N ASP A 14 -39.48 34.50 -0.20
CA ASP A 14 -39.01 33.12 -0.07
C ASP A 14 -37.79 32.83 -0.96
N ARG A 15 -37.70 33.46 -2.14
CA ARG A 15 -36.50 33.39 -2.99
C ARG A 15 -35.26 33.94 -2.28
N LYS A 16 -35.41 35.05 -1.55
CA LYS A 16 -34.31 35.67 -0.80
C LYS A 16 -33.90 34.80 0.40
N ALA A 17 -34.87 34.23 1.11
CA ALA A 17 -34.60 33.30 2.21
C ALA A 17 -33.88 32.04 1.72
N LEU A 18 -34.35 31.43 0.62
CA LEU A 18 -33.69 30.28 0.01
C LEU A 18 -32.27 30.62 -0.43
N ALA A 19 -32.04 31.76 -1.10
CA ALA A 19 -30.70 32.16 -1.53
C ALA A 19 -29.72 32.30 -0.34
N LYS A 20 -30.18 32.82 0.80
CA LYS A 20 -29.38 32.92 2.03
C LYS A 20 -29.02 31.54 2.58
N GLU A 21 -29.99 30.62 2.66
CA GLU A 21 -29.74 29.26 3.12
C GLU A 21 -28.83 28.48 2.16
N LEU A 22 -28.97 28.65 0.85
CA LEU A 22 -28.05 28.08 -0.13
C LEU A 22 -26.63 28.64 0.02
N GLY A 23 -26.49 29.94 0.33
CA GLY A 23 -25.19 30.54 0.64
C GLY A 23 -24.53 29.90 1.87
N ARG A 24 -25.31 29.72 2.95
CA ARG A 24 -24.85 29.03 4.17
C ARG A 24 -24.47 27.58 3.91
N ALA A 25 -25.30 26.85 3.16
CA ALA A 25 -25.07 25.46 2.80
C ALA A 25 -23.77 25.31 2.00
N ARG A 26 -23.55 26.15 0.99
CA ARG A 26 -22.31 26.15 0.19
C ARG A 26 -21.07 26.43 1.05
N ALA A 27 -21.15 27.41 1.95
CA ALA A 27 -20.06 27.68 2.90
C ALA A 27 -19.76 26.47 3.79
N MET A 28 -20.81 25.83 4.31
CA MET A 28 -20.67 24.61 5.13
C MET A 28 -20.09 23.44 4.33
N THR A 29 -20.49 23.27 3.07
CA THR A 29 -19.90 22.25 2.18
C THR A 29 -18.38 22.43 2.06
N THR A 30 -17.90 23.66 1.86
CA THR A 30 -16.46 23.95 1.78
C THR A 30 -15.75 23.61 3.10
N ILE A 31 -16.32 23.99 4.24
CA ILE A 31 -15.75 23.72 5.57
C ILE A 31 -15.66 22.20 5.81
N LEU A 32 -16.75 21.48 5.61
CA LEU A 32 -16.81 20.03 5.83
C LEU A 32 -15.90 19.27 4.87
N ALA A 33 -15.81 19.70 3.60
CA ALA A 33 -14.89 19.09 2.64
C ALA A 33 -13.42 19.27 3.04
N ALA A 34 -13.05 20.47 3.52
CA ALA A 34 -11.70 20.73 4.01
C ALA A 34 -11.36 19.87 5.24
N GLN A 35 -12.28 19.79 6.21
CA GLN A 35 -12.12 18.95 7.40
C GLN A 35 -12.00 17.47 7.02
N ALA A 36 -12.83 16.96 6.11
CA ALA A 36 -12.76 15.59 5.66
C ALA A 36 -11.43 15.26 4.98
N ALA A 37 -10.90 16.18 4.15
CA ALA A 37 -9.59 16.02 3.52
C ALA A 37 -8.47 16.01 4.56
N GLU A 38 -8.50 16.90 5.55
CA GLU A 38 -7.52 16.94 6.64
C GLU A 38 -7.54 15.66 7.48
N THR A 39 -8.73 15.20 7.88
CA THR A 39 -8.87 13.96 8.65
C THR A 39 -8.39 12.75 7.85
N ARG A 40 -8.68 12.68 6.54
CA ARG A 40 -8.14 11.62 5.67
C ARG A 40 -6.62 11.66 5.63
N ALA A 41 -6.01 12.82 5.41
CA ALA A 41 -4.55 12.94 5.35
C ALA A 41 -3.89 12.47 6.66
N LYS A 42 -4.48 12.79 7.82
CA LYS A 42 -4.03 12.28 9.13
C LYS A 42 -4.18 10.77 9.23
N GLY A 43 -5.33 10.23 8.82
CA GLY A 43 -5.58 8.79 8.80
C GLY A 43 -4.59 8.03 7.92
N GLU A 44 -4.35 8.51 6.70
CA GLU A 44 -3.38 7.93 5.77
C GLU A 44 -1.95 7.96 6.32
N ALA A 45 -1.56 9.04 7.03
CA ALA A 45 -0.26 9.11 7.69
C ALA A 45 -0.12 8.06 8.81
N LEU A 46 -1.17 7.85 9.61
CA LEU A 46 -1.20 6.82 10.64
C LEU A 46 -1.15 5.40 10.04
N ILE A 47 -1.86 5.17 8.93
CA ILE A 47 -1.82 3.89 8.20
C ILE A 47 -0.40 3.63 7.66
N ARG A 48 0.23 4.62 7.02
CA ARG A 48 1.64 4.51 6.57
C ARG A 48 2.59 4.17 7.72
N GLN A 49 2.39 4.78 8.88
CA GLN A 49 3.19 4.48 10.07
C GLN A 49 2.95 3.05 10.58
N ALA A 50 1.70 2.59 10.61
CA ALA A 50 1.37 1.23 11.00
C ALA A 50 1.99 0.20 10.04
N ASP A 51 1.90 0.43 8.74
CA ASP A 51 2.49 -0.43 7.73
C ASP A 51 4.02 -0.47 7.82
N LYS A 52 4.66 0.69 8.07
CA LYS A 52 6.10 0.78 8.33
C LYS A 52 6.51 -0.10 9.52
N LEU A 53 5.80 0.02 10.64
CA LEU A 53 6.07 -0.78 11.86
C LEU A 53 5.83 -2.28 11.62
N LEU A 54 4.84 -2.63 10.80
CA LEU A 54 4.60 -4.02 10.40
C LEU A 54 5.80 -4.59 9.62
N CYS A 55 6.36 -3.82 8.69
CA CYS A 55 7.57 -4.24 7.96
C CYS A 55 8.79 -4.37 8.86
N GLU A 56 9.00 -3.42 9.77
CA GLU A 56 10.10 -3.46 10.73
C GLU A 56 10.00 -4.67 11.65
N SER A 57 8.84 -4.88 12.27
CA SER A 57 8.62 -6.05 13.14
C SER A 57 8.76 -7.37 12.39
N TRP A 58 8.34 -7.43 11.11
CA TRP A 58 8.56 -8.60 10.29
C TRP A 58 10.05 -8.85 10.02
N ASN A 59 10.83 -7.82 9.67
CA ASN A 59 12.28 -7.94 9.50
C ASN A 59 12.98 -8.41 10.79
N GLU A 60 12.59 -7.88 11.95
CA GLU A 60 13.14 -8.32 13.24
C GLU A 60 12.83 -9.79 13.51
N ARG A 61 11.59 -10.23 13.24
CA ARG A 61 11.20 -11.65 13.33
C ARG A 61 12.03 -12.51 12.38
N MET A 62 12.19 -12.09 11.12
CA MET A 62 13.01 -12.79 10.13
C MET A 62 14.45 -13.00 10.62
N TRP A 63 15.02 -11.99 11.30
CA TRP A 63 16.36 -12.07 11.89
C TRP A 63 16.41 -13.00 13.12
N ALA A 64 15.42 -12.94 14.00
CA ALA A 64 15.39 -13.69 15.25
C ALA A 64 15.04 -15.18 15.07
N ASP A 65 13.96 -15.48 14.33
CA ASP A 65 13.39 -16.83 14.26
C ASP A 65 13.81 -17.59 12.99
N GLY A 66 14.22 -16.89 11.93
CA GLY A 66 14.67 -17.45 10.66
C GLY A 66 13.56 -18.02 9.76
N GLY A 67 13.65 -17.74 8.45
CA GLY A 67 12.72 -18.25 7.43
C GLY A 67 11.46 -17.39 7.25
N PRO A 68 10.58 -17.68 6.25
CA PRO A 68 9.43 -16.84 5.98
C PRO A 68 8.39 -17.01 7.08
N ILE A 69 8.37 -16.03 7.98
CA ILE A 69 7.50 -16.04 9.15
C ILE A 69 6.13 -15.45 8.76
N ASP A 70 5.09 -16.25 8.98
CA ASP A 70 3.68 -15.85 8.94
C ASP A 70 3.28 -15.25 10.31
N PRO A 71 2.49 -14.16 10.39
CA PRO A 71 2.05 -13.30 9.30
C PRO A 71 3.13 -12.35 8.78
N SER A 72 3.19 -12.22 7.45
CA SER A 72 3.94 -11.20 6.74
C SER A 72 3.03 -10.05 6.30
N PRO A 73 3.55 -8.83 6.10
CA PRO A 73 2.79 -7.77 5.45
C PRO A 73 2.31 -8.16 4.04
N ALA A 74 1.22 -7.53 3.61
CA ALA A 74 0.84 -7.52 2.20
C ALA A 74 1.82 -6.68 1.37
N LEU A 75 1.90 -6.93 0.06
CA LEU A 75 2.78 -6.17 -0.84
C LEU A 75 2.46 -4.66 -0.80
N ASP A 76 1.19 -4.29 -0.84
CA ASP A 76 0.77 -2.88 -0.80
C ASP A 76 1.12 -2.21 0.53
N GLN A 77 1.03 -2.95 1.64
CA GLN A 77 1.46 -2.45 2.95
C GLN A 77 2.96 -2.21 2.98
N ALA A 78 3.76 -3.12 2.41
CA ALA A 78 5.20 -2.94 2.34
C ALA A 78 5.59 -1.71 1.51
N VAL A 79 4.95 -1.52 0.35
CA VAL A 79 5.15 -0.33 -0.48
C VAL A 79 4.71 0.94 0.27
N ASN A 80 3.53 0.93 0.89
CA ASN A 80 2.99 2.07 1.65
C ASN A 80 3.84 2.42 2.89
N GLY A 81 4.41 1.41 3.55
CA GLY A 81 5.31 1.54 4.68
C GLY A 81 6.74 1.99 4.30
N GLY A 82 7.03 2.19 3.02
CA GLY A 82 8.34 2.64 2.54
C GLY A 82 9.38 1.53 2.35
N TYR A 83 8.94 0.27 2.27
CA TYR A 83 9.77 -0.91 2.02
C TYR A 83 9.46 -1.56 0.66
N PRO A 84 9.72 -0.87 -0.47
CA PRO A 84 9.33 -1.38 -1.80
C PRO A 84 10.25 -2.49 -2.33
N TRP A 85 11.31 -2.87 -1.60
CA TRP A 85 12.25 -3.89 -2.06
C TRP A 85 12.23 -5.12 -1.16
N LEU A 86 12.33 -6.31 -1.76
CA LEU A 86 12.47 -7.58 -1.07
C LEU A 86 13.75 -8.28 -1.51
N GLU A 87 14.64 -8.53 -0.56
CA GLU A 87 15.84 -9.35 -0.82
C GLU A 87 15.45 -10.83 -0.80
N ILE A 88 15.83 -11.54 -1.87
CA ILE A 88 15.57 -12.96 -2.04
C ILE A 88 16.86 -13.72 -2.35
N GLU A 89 16.88 -15.00 -2.02
CA GLU A 89 17.92 -15.94 -2.40
C GLU A 89 17.31 -17.14 -3.11
N CYS A 90 17.91 -17.56 -4.23
CA CYS A 90 17.53 -18.83 -4.86
C CYS A 90 17.94 -20.01 -3.97
N ALA A 91 16.98 -20.84 -3.54
CA ALA A 91 17.26 -21.97 -2.65
C ALA A 91 18.29 -22.96 -3.23
N ARG A 92 18.39 -23.06 -4.56
CA ARG A 92 19.32 -23.96 -5.28
C ARG A 92 20.67 -23.33 -5.57
N CYS A 93 20.71 -22.25 -6.35
CA CYS A 93 21.97 -21.67 -6.84
C CYS A 93 22.51 -20.53 -5.96
N LYS A 94 21.85 -20.26 -4.82
CA LYS A 94 22.27 -19.28 -3.80
C LYS A 94 22.49 -17.86 -4.33
N SER A 95 21.96 -17.55 -5.51
CA SER A 95 22.05 -16.22 -6.10
C SER A 95 21.06 -15.31 -5.39
N LYS A 96 21.58 -14.19 -4.87
CA LYS A 96 20.78 -13.13 -4.26
C LYS A 96 20.30 -12.14 -5.31
N ARG A 97 19.09 -11.61 -5.12
CA ARG A 97 18.47 -10.57 -5.95
C ARG A 97 17.57 -9.72 -5.06
N ASP A 98 17.37 -8.48 -5.47
CA ASP A 98 16.29 -7.66 -4.94
C ASP A 98 15.12 -7.66 -5.94
N VAL A 99 13.92 -7.73 -5.41
CA VAL A 99 12.67 -7.63 -6.16
C VAL A 99 12.00 -6.30 -5.81
N ASP A 100 11.68 -5.51 -6.82
CA ASP A 100 10.88 -4.31 -6.68
C ASP A 100 9.39 -4.68 -6.56
N LEU A 101 8.85 -4.62 -5.36
CA LEU A 101 7.47 -4.95 -5.04
C LEU A 101 6.48 -3.99 -5.73
N ALA A 102 6.84 -2.72 -5.93
CA ALA A 102 5.96 -1.72 -6.52
C ALA A 102 5.73 -1.96 -8.02
N THR A 103 6.63 -2.69 -8.68
CA THR A 103 6.51 -3.03 -10.11
C THR A 103 5.80 -4.36 -10.37
N LEU A 104 5.61 -5.18 -9.34
CA LEU A 104 4.97 -6.48 -9.49
C LEU A 104 3.47 -6.29 -9.76
N ARG A 105 2.95 -7.07 -10.72
CA ARG A 105 1.49 -7.18 -10.88
C ARG A 105 0.98 -8.20 -9.87
N HIS A 106 0.16 -7.75 -8.92
CA HIS A 106 -0.42 -8.63 -7.91
C HIS A 106 -1.82 -8.15 -7.50
N PRO A 107 -2.68 -9.06 -6.99
CA PRO A 107 -3.82 -8.68 -6.18
C PRO A 107 -3.37 -7.91 -4.93
N PRO A 108 -4.12 -6.89 -4.46
CA PRO A 108 -3.78 -6.11 -3.26
C PRO A 108 -3.57 -6.95 -1.99
N THR A 109 -4.26 -8.09 -1.91
CA THR A 109 -4.22 -9.01 -0.75
C THR A 109 -3.06 -10.00 -0.80
N THR A 110 -2.13 -9.87 -1.76
CA THR A 110 -0.99 -10.80 -1.84
C THR A 110 -0.04 -10.54 -0.67
N LEU A 111 0.23 -11.59 0.11
CA LEU A 111 1.18 -11.53 1.21
C LEU A 111 2.60 -11.79 0.71
N ILE A 112 3.59 -11.17 1.35
CA ILE A 112 4.99 -11.31 0.93
C ILE A 112 5.47 -12.76 1.01
N HIS A 113 5.07 -13.53 2.02
CA HIS A 113 5.48 -14.93 2.13
C HIS A 113 5.02 -15.81 0.96
N ASP A 114 3.92 -15.46 0.28
CA ASP A 114 3.45 -16.19 -0.91
C ASP A 114 4.44 -16.09 -2.07
N LEU A 115 5.24 -15.02 -2.13
CA LEU A 115 6.20 -14.78 -3.22
C LEU A 115 7.28 -15.86 -3.28
N ALA A 116 7.61 -16.51 -2.17
CA ALA A 116 8.60 -17.59 -2.10
C ALA A 116 8.32 -18.71 -3.14
N SER A 117 7.04 -19.03 -3.33
CA SER A 117 6.57 -20.06 -4.27
C SER A 117 6.37 -19.55 -5.70
N ARG A 118 6.18 -18.23 -5.88
CA ARG A 118 5.82 -17.61 -7.17
C ARG A 118 7.03 -17.13 -7.96
N LEU A 119 8.08 -16.70 -7.28
CA LEU A 119 9.29 -16.19 -7.92
C LEU A 119 10.06 -17.32 -8.64
N ARG A 120 10.79 -16.94 -9.69
CA ARG A 120 11.56 -17.87 -10.53
C ARG A 120 12.98 -17.35 -10.71
N CYS A 121 13.96 -18.17 -10.37
CA CYS A 121 15.36 -17.84 -10.62
C CYS A 121 15.68 -17.97 -12.11
N SER A 122 16.10 -16.88 -12.76
CA SER A 122 16.44 -16.85 -14.20
C SER A 122 17.56 -17.84 -14.57
N LYS A 123 18.61 -17.94 -13.74
CA LYS A 123 19.70 -18.91 -13.93
C LYS A 123 19.21 -20.36 -13.87
N CYS A 124 18.38 -20.68 -12.89
CA CYS A 124 17.84 -22.04 -12.76
C CYS A 124 16.77 -22.35 -13.81
N ALA A 125 16.01 -21.34 -14.25
CA ALA A 125 15.02 -21.48 -15.30
C ALA A 125 15.66 -21.89 -16.64
N LYS A 126 16.84 -21.33 -16.99
CA LYS A 126 17.62 -21.76 -18.16
C LYS A 126 18.01 -23.25 -18.12
N ALA A 127 18.18 -23.81 -16.92
CA ALA A 127 18.46 -25.22 -16.69
C ALA A 127 17.18 -26.07 -16.48
N ASN A 128 16.01 -25.56 -16.87
CA ASN A 128 14.69 -26.17 -16.67
C ASN A 128 14.36 -26.55 -15.22
N ARG A 129 14.79 -25.72 -14.26
CA ARG A 129 14.63 -25.96 -12.82
C ARG A 129 13.86 -24.82 -12.17
N ARG A 130 13.01 -25.15 -11.21
CA ARG A 130 12.09 -24.20 -10.55
C ARG A 130 12.24 -24.23 -9.03
N PRO A 131 13.40 -23.83 -8.48
CA PRO A 131 13.56 -23.74 -7.03
C PRO A 131 12.69 -22.61 -6.47
N ALA A 132 12.23 -22.78 -5.23
CA ALA A 132 11.62 -21.71 -4.46
C ALA A 132 12.63 -20.61 -4.15
N ALA A 133 12.14 -19.40 -3.91
CA ALA A 133 12.92 -18.31 -3.38
C ALA A 133 12.87 -18.35 -1.85
N THR A 134 14.05 -18.27 -1.21
CA THR A 134 14.16 -17.95 0.21
C THR A 134 14.01 -16.44 0.34
N LEU A 135 13.03 -15.99 1.11
CA LEU A 135 12.86 -14.57 1.44
C LEU A 135 13.83 -14.21 2.56
N LEU A 136 14.52 -13.08 2.44
CA LEU A 136 15.52 -12.65 3.43
C LEU A 136 15.02 -11.47 4.26
N GLN A 137 14.75 -10.33 3.63
CA GLN A 137 14.35 -9.11 4.34
C GLN A 137 13.74 -8.09 3.40
N LEU A 138 12.87 -7.25 3.96
CA LEU A 138 12.39 -6.04 3.31
C LEU A 138 13.42 -4.91 3.40
N ALA A 139 13.46 -4.07 2.37
CA ALA A 139 14.40 -2.96 2.25
C ALA A 139 13.72 -1.71 1.71
N GLN A 140 14.22 -0.54 2.14
CA GLN A 140 13.81 0.75 1.60
C GLN A 140 14.49 1.06 0.25
N ARG A 141 15.63 0.41 -0.02
CA ARG A 141 16.46 0.57 -1.22
C ARG A 141 17.02 -0.78 -1.64
N PRO A 142 17.34 -0.98 -2.93
CA PRO A 142 18.04 -2.19 -3.36
C PRO A 142 19.42 -2.22 -2.71
N ARG A 143 19.80 -3.38 -2.19
CA ARG A 143 21.10 -3.64 -1.55
C ARG A 143 22.05 -4.38 -2.49
N GLN A 144 21.51 -5.15 -3.42
CA GLN A 144 22.24 -5.82 -4.46
C GLN A 144 22.48 -4.84 -5.62
N ALA A 145 23.72 -4.74 -6.09
CA ALA A 145 24.00 -4.01 -7.33
C ALA A 145 23.12 -4.57 -8.45
N ALA A 146 22.56 -3.68 -9.29
CA ALA A 146 21.76 -4.08 -10.44
C ALA A 146 22.57 -5.08 -11.26
N ALA A 147 22.18 -6.35 -11.19
CA ALA A 147 22.92 -7.38 -11.89
C ALA A 147 22.74 -7.15 -13.39
N GLU A 148 23.87 -6.96 -14.07
CA GLU A 148 23.97 -6.83 -15.52
C GLU A 148 23.10 -7.89 -16.22
N THR A 149 22.32 -7.39 -17.17
CA THR A 149 21.33 -8.10 -18.00
C THR A 149 21.95 -9.22 -18.82
#